data_AF-I0I7R8-F1
#
_entry.id   AF-I0I7R8-F1
#
_cell.length_a   1.000
_cell.length_b   1.000
_cell.length_c   1.000
_cell.angle_alpha   90.00
_cell.angle_beta   90.00
_cell.angle_gamma   90.00
#
_symmetry.space_group_name_H-M   'P 1'
#
loop_
_entity.id
_entity.type
_entity.pdbx_description
1 polymer ?
#
loop_
_entity_poly.entity_id
_entity_poly.type
_entity_poly.pdbx_seq_one_letter_code
_entity_poly.pdbx_strand_id
1 'polypeptide(L)'
;MKVEFFSAECKLCNSTLELLTSAFPDLPITVHRQSECVDGSCCRLAASYGVRAVPSLVVDGKIVLVGRPSPSDIKALANALGYGG
;
A
#
# COMPACT_ATOMS: atom_id res chain seq x y z
N MET A 1 0.95 -7.47 -12.39
CA MET A 1 1.31 -7.03 -11.04
C MET A 1 0.14 -6.27 -10.46
N LYS A 2 -0.42 -6.74 -9.35
CA LYS A 2 -1.51 -6.10 -8.63
C LYS A 2 -0.94 -5.40 -7.40
N VAL A 3 -1.04 -4.07 -7.34
CA VAL A 3 -0.57 -3.28 -6.21
C VAL A 3 -1.77 -2.69 -5.50
N GLU A 4 -1.90 -2.99 -4.21
CA GLU A 4 -3.06 -2.65 -3.40
C GLU A 4 -2.62 -1.93 -2.12
N PHE A 5 -3.19 -0.77 -1.85
CA PHE A 5 -2.89 0.04 -0.68
C PHE A 5 -4.11 0.12 0.24
N PHE A 6 -3.96 -0.31 1.48
CA PHE A 6 -5.02 -0.28 2.48
C PHE A 6 -4.90 0.97 3.36
N SER A 7 -5.96 1.76 3.42
CA SER A 7 -5.97 3.09 4.04
C SER A 7 -7.14 3.28 5.01
N ALA A 8 -6.85 3.77 6.22
CA ALA A 8 -7.85 4.34 7.14
C ALA A 8 -8.15 5.81 6.87
N GLU A 9 -7.62 6.38 5.77
CA GLU A 9 -7.83 7.78 5.36
C GLU A 9 -7.39 8.83 6.40
N CYS A 10 -6.55 8.42 7.34
CA CYS A 10 -5.90 9.33 8.27
C CYS A 10 -4.74 10.06 7.57
N LYS A 11 -4.27 11.17 8.15
CA LYS A 11 -3.16 11.97 7.62
C LYS A 11 -1.90 11.14 7.30
N LEU A 12 -1.61 10.14 8.13
CA LEU A 12 -0.47 9.25 7.92
C LEU A 12 -0.63 8.40 6.66
N CYS A 13 -1.83 7.86 6.42
CA CYS A 13 -2.13 7.09 5.21
C CYS A 13 -1.99 7.96 3.96
N ASN A 14 -2.55 9.17 3.99
CA ASN A 14 -2.50 10.09 2.84
C ASN A 14 -1.05 10.49 2.52
N SER A 15 -0.26 10.88 3.53
CA SER A 15 1.16 11.21 3.33
C SER A 15 1.99 10.03 2.81
N THR A 16 1.63 8.79 3.19
CA THR A 16 2.30 7.58 2.72
C THR A 16 1.95 7.30 1.26
N LEU A 17 0.67 7.46 0.88
CA LEU A 17 0.23 7.31 -0.50
C LEU A 17 0.88 8.37 -1.40
N GLU A 18 0.91 9.63 -0.99
CA GLU A 18 1.60 10.71 -1.71
C GLU A 18 3.07 10.38 -1.96
N LEU A 19 3.76 9.88 -0.92
CA LEU A 19 5.16 9.48 -1.04
C LEU A 19 5.35 8.31 -2.03
N LEU A 20 4.48 7.30 -1.98
CA LEU A 20 4.52 6.16 -2.92
C LEU A 20 4.23 6.60 -4.36
N THR A 21 3.20 7.41 -4.58
CA THR A 21 2.86 7.93 -5.92
C THR A 21 3.92 8.88 -6.48
N SER A 22 4.64 9.61 -5.60
CA SER A 22 5.76 10.46 -6.03
C SER A 22 6.99 9.64 -6.39
N ALA A 23 7.28 8.57 -5.63
CA ALA A 23 8.39 7.67 -5.89
C ALA A 23 8.15 6.76 -7.11
N PHE A 24 6.89 6.38 -7.34
CA PHE A 24 6.48 5.44 -8.37
C PHE A 24 5.26 5.98 -9.16
N PRO A 25 5.45 7.02 -9.99
CA PRO A 25 4.34 7.72 -10.66
C PRO A 25 3.55 6.84 -11.63
N ASP A 26 4.22 5.87 -12.25
CA ASP A 26 3.60 4.95 -13.21
C ASP A 26 3.07 3.66 -12.58
N LEU A 27 3.14 3.53 -11.24
CA LEU A 27 2.69 2.33 -10.54
C LEU A 27 1.17 2.38 -10.33
N PRO A 28 0.40 1.45 -10.93
CA PRO A 28 -1.05 1.44 -10.76
C PRO A 28 -1.42 0.91 -9.36
N ILE A 29 -1.50 1.81 -8.39
CA ILE A 29 -1.89 1.51 -7.00
C ILE A 29 -3.42 1.54 -6.88
N THR A 30 -4.04 0.41 -6.56
CA THR A 30 -5.45 0.35 -6.15
C THR A 30 -5.56 0.72 -4.68
N VAL A 31 -6.30 1.77 -4.36
CA VAL A 31 -6.47 2.24 -2.97
C VAL A 31 -7.77 1.70 -2.40
N HIS A 32 -7.70 0.92 -1.32
CA HIS A 32 -8.85 0.47 -0.55
C HIS A 32 -9.04 1.40 0.65
N ARG A 33 -10.07 2.25 0.59
CA ARG A 33 -10.36 3.24 1.63
C ARG A 33 -11.33 2.71 2.67
N GLN A 34 -11.14 3.09 3.92
CA GLN A 34 -12.09 2.74 4.99
C GLN A 34 -13.52 3.21 4.68
N SER A 35 -13.70 4.39 4.08
CA SER A 35 -15.03 4.88 3.65
C SER A 35 -15.70 4.04 2.57
N GLU A 36 -14.93 3.32 1.75
CA GLU A 36 -15.45 2.45 0.69
C GLU A 36 -15.81 1.04 1.21
N CYS A 37 -15.31 0.68 2.40
CA CYS A 37 -15.56 -0.62 3.03
C CYS A 37 -16.90 -0.68 3.79
N VAL A 38 -18.00 -0.37 3.12
CA VAL A 38 -19.34 -0.30 3.72
C VAL A 38 -19.83 -1.66 4.24
N ASP A 39 -19.49 -2.75 3.56
CA ASP A 39 -19.90 -4.13 3.89
C ASP A 39 -18.77 -4.97 4.53
N GLY A 40 -17.63 -4.34 4.82
CA GLY A 40 -16.43 -5.02 5.33
C GLY A 40 -15.70 -5.90 4.30
N SER A 41 -16.02 -5.81 3.00
CA SER A 41 -15.29 -6.52 1.92
C SER A 41 -13.79 -6.23 1.94
N CYS A 42 -13.36 -4.97 2.06
CA CYS A 42 -11.93 -4.68 2.13
C CYS A 42 -11.27 -5.12 3.45
N CYS A 43 -12.01 -5.19 4.57
CA CYS A 43 -11.49 -5.79 5.81
C CYS A 43 -11.22 -7.29 5.63
N ARG A 44 -12.12 -8.00 4.95
CA ARG A 44 -11.92 -9.43 4.61
C ARG A 44 -10.75 -9.64 3.66
N LEU A 45 -10.63 -8.79 2.63
CA LEU A 45 -9.50 -8.84 1.71
C LEU A 45 -8.17 -8.55 2.43
N ALA A 46 -8.11 -7.49 3.22
CA ALA A 46 -6.96 -7.13 4.04
C ALA A 46 -6.55 -8.29 4.97
N ALA A 47 -7.53 -8.88 5.67
CA ALA A 47 -7.30 -10.03 6.54
C ALA A 47 -6.81 -11.26 5.77
N SER A 48 -7.31 -11.51 4.55
CA SER A 48 -6.86 -12.62 3.70
C SER A 48 -5.39 -12.52 3.28
N TYR A 49 -4.87 -11.29 3.16
CA TYR A 49 -3.45 -11.02 2.94
C TYR A 49 -2.63 -10.96 4.23
N GLY A 50 -3.27 -11.05 5.41
CA GLY A 50 -2.62 -10.94 6.71
C GLY A 50 -2.29 -9.50 7.14
N VAL A 51 -2.97 -8.48 6.59
CA VAL A 51 -2.75 -7.07 6.95
C VAL A 51 -3.16 -6.87 8.41
N ARG A 52 -2.23 -6.37 9.22
CA ARG A 52 -2.44 -6.16 10.67
C ARG A 52 -2.58 -4.69 11.07
N ALA A 53 -2.14 -3.78 10.21
CA ALA A 53 -2.16 -2.34 10.45
C ALA A 53 -2.27 -1.59 9.11
N VAL A 54 -2.72 -0.34 9.17
CA VAL A 54 -2.73 0.59 8.04
C VAL A 54 -1.93 1.85 8.38
N PRO A 55 -1.30 2.51 7.39
CA PRO A 55 -1.27 2.17 5.97
C PRO A 55 -0.48 0.88 5.69
N SER A 56 -0.89 0.10 4.69
CA SER A 56 -0.15 -1.09 4.24
C SER A 56 -0.19 -1.20 2.73
N LEU A 57 0.92 -1.66 2.13
CA LEU A 57 1.03 -1.92 0.70
C LEU A 57 1.20 -3.43 0.46
N VAL A 58 0.38 -3.95 -0.45
CA VAL A 58 0.37 -5.33 -0.88
C VAL A 58 0.70 -5.39 -2.36
N VAL A 59 1.62 -6.28 -2.74
CA VAL A 59 1.98 -6.54 -4.13
C VAL A 59 1.77 -8.02 -4.40
N ASP A 60 0.91 -8.33 -5.37
CA ASP A 60 0.54 -9.70 -5.76
C ASP A 60 0.16 -10.58 -4.55
N GLY A 61 -0.65 -10.01 -3.64
CA GLY A 61 -1.15 -10.68 -2.44
C GLY A 61 -0.14 -10.78 -1.27
N LYS A 62 1.07 -10.25 -1.43
CA LYS A 62 2.10 -10.23 -0.37
C LYS A 62 2.24 -8.83 0.22
N ILE A 63 2.27 -8.73 1.54
CA ILE A 63 2.55 -7.46 2.23
C ILE A 63 4.02 -7.10 2.02
N VAL A 64 4.27 -5.96 1.38
CA VAL A 64 5.62 -5.43 1.13
C VAL A 64 5.94 -4.20 1.98
N LEU A 65 4.90 -3.59 2.56
CA LEU A 65 5.04 -2.43 3.43
C LEU A 65 3.95 -2.45 4.51
N VAL A 66 4.34 -2.14 5.75
CA VAL A 66 3.42 -1.83 6.85
C VAL A 66 3.86 -0.53 7.51
N GLY A 67 2.93 0.41 7.66
CA GLY A 67 3.16 1.72 8.24
C GLY A 67 3.79 2.72 7.25
N ARG A 68 4.40 3.76 7.81
CA ARG A 68 5.05 4.81 7.01
C ARG A 68 6.43 4.32 6.53
N PRO A 69 6.71 4.34 5.22
CA PRO A 69 7.98 3.89 4.66
C PRO A 69 9.12 4.83 5.04
N SER A 70 10.27 4.24 5.35
CA SER A 70 11.57 4.92 5.38
C SER A 70 12.17 5.01 3.96
N PRO A 71 13.20 5.85 3.73
CA PRO A 71 13.90 5.89 2.45
C PRO A 71 14.49 4.53 2.01
N SER A 72 14.95 3.71 2.96
CA SER A 72 15.41 2.34 2.69
C SER A 72 14.29 1.42 2.23
N ASP A 73 13.08 1.57 2.78
CA ASP A 73 11.93 0.77 2.35
C ASP A 73 11.54 1.11 0.92
N ILE A 74 11.56 2.40 0.56
CA ILE A 74 11.32 2.85 -0.81
C ILE A 74 12.34 2.28 -1.79
N LYS A 75 13.63 2.26 -1.42
CA LYS A 75 14.65 1.63 -2.25
C LYS A 75 14.43 0.12 -2.40
N ALA A 76 14.08 -0.57 -1.33
CA ALA A 76 13.77 -2.00 -1.37
C ALA A 76 12.54 -2.29 -2.26
N LEU A 77 11.50 -1.47 -2.14
CA LEU A 77 10.32 -1.49 -3.01
C LEU A 77 10.67 -1.25 -4.47
N ALA A 78 11.52 -0.26 -4.77
CA ALA A 78 11.95 0.02 -6.14
C ALA A 78 12.63 -1.20 -6.78
N ASN A 79 13.52 -1.87 -6.05
CA ASN A 79 14.17 -3.08 -6.53
C ASN A 79 13.16 -4.23 -6.74
N ALA A 80 12.23 -4.42 -5.79
CA ALA A 80 11.21 -5.47 -5.89
C ALA A 80 10.23 -5.25 -7.04
N LEU A 81 9.96 -3.98 -7.39
CA LEU A 81 9.05 -3.58 -8.46
C LEU A 81 9.75 -3.41 -9.82
N GLY A 82 11.07 -3.59 -9.90
CA GLY A 82 11.83 -3.40 -11.14
C GLY A 82 12.04 -1.94 -11.56
N TYR A 83 11.89 -0.99 -10.63
CA TYR A 83 12.22 0.43 -10.82
C TYR A 83 13.73 0.72 -10.66
N GLY A 84 14.50 -0.26 -10.19
CA GLY A 84 15.96 -0.16 -10.12
C GLY A 84 16.59 -0.40 -11.48
N GLY A 85 17.16 0.66 -12.07
CA GLY A 85 18.17 0.53 -13.12
C GLY A 85 19.47 -0.06 -12.59
#